data_AF-A0A929YSN9-F1
#
_entry.id   AF-A0A929YSN9-F1
#
_cell.length_a   1.000
_cell.length_b   1.000
_cell.length_c   1.000
_cell.angle_alpha   90.00
_cell.angle_beta   90.00
_cell.angle_gamma   90.00
#
_symmetry.space_group_name_H-M   'P 1'
#
loop_
_entity.id
_entity.type
_entity.pdbx_description
1 polymer ?
#
loop_
_entity_poly.entity_id
_entity_poly.type
_entity_poly.pdbx_seq_one_letter_code
_entity_poly.pdbx_strand_id
1 'polypeptide(L)'
;CNLAEEKGLGTCFLGTTFYNPLSIVETLALPRLVMPVGTITLGWPAESPDQSERLPIESIIHSETYCDYTPELIDRFYAEKESLPANRQFVEINNKETLAQVFTDIRYTRADNEHISATLISALKHQGFLD
;
A
#
# COMPACT_ATOMS: atom_id res chain seq x y z
N CYS A 1 3.67 15.49 -1.72
CA CYS A 1 4.29 14.85 -2.91
C CYS A 1 4.16 15.72 -4.15
N ASN A 2 2.95 16.08 -4.61
CA ASN A 2 2.75 16.86 -5.84
C ASN A 2 3.64 18.11 -5.96
N LEU A 3 3.67 18.98 -4.93
CA LEU A 3 4.53 20.17 -4.95
C LEU A 3 6.02 19.86 -4.98
N ALA A 4 6.46 18.72 -4.45
CA ALA A 4 7.86 18.31 -4.50
C ALA A 4 8.23 17.76 -5.89
N GLU A 5 7.35 16.94 -6.46
CA GLU A 5 7.49 16.40 -7.83
C GLU A 5 7.49 17.53 -8.87
N GLU A 6 6.63 18.54 -8.70
CA GLU A 6 6.62 19.77 -9.51
C GLU A 6 7.95 20.55 -9.42
N LYS A 7 8.70 20.38 -8.33
CA LYS A 7 10.04 20.96 -8.13
C LYS A 7 11.17 20.02 -8.57
N GLY A 8 10.84 18.89 -9.18
CA GLY A 8 11.80 17.91 -9.68
C GLY A 8 12.34 16.93 -8.63
N LEU A 9 11.73 16.85 -7.44
CA LEU A 9 12.08 15.86 -6.43
C LEU A 9 11.32 14.55 -6.66
N GLY A 10 11.97 13.42 -6.37
CA GLY A 10 11.31 12.12 -6.24
C GLY A 10 10.74 11.95 -4.83
N THR A 11 9.64 11.19 -4.71
CA THR A 11 9.03 10.87 -3.41
C THR A 11 8.67 9.38 -3.29
N CYS A 12 8.70 8.86 -2.06
CA CYS A 12 8.23 7.49 -1.79
C CYS A 12 7.48 7.44 -0.45
N PHE A 13 6.27 6.88 -0.45
CA PHE A 13 5.51 6.61 0.77
C PHE A 13 5.99 5.32 1.43
N LEU A 14 6.27 5.39 2.73
CA LEU A 14 6.61 4.24 3.56
C LEU A 14 5.41 3.82 4.41
N GLY A 15 4.62 2.88 3.88
CA GLY A 15 3.48 2.28 4.58
C GLY A 15 3.86 1.51 5.85
N THR A 16 5.14 1.16 6.00
CA THR A 16 5.73 0.55 7.21
C THR A 16 5.56 1.40 8.46
N THR A 17 5.15 2.66 8.33
CA THR A 17 4.74 3.53 9.44
C THR A 17 3.72 2.85 10.36
N PHE A 18 2.74 2.13 9.81
CA PHE A 18 1.73 1.42 10.61
C PHE A 18 2.20 0.06 11.13
N TYR A 19 3.32 -0.45 10.64
CA TYR A 19 3.87 -1.73 11.08
C TYR A 19 4.58 -1.55 12.42
N ASN A 20 5.21 -0.39 12.64
CA ASN A 20 5.94 -0.06 13.86
C ASN A 20 5.63 1.36 14.38
N PRO A 21 4.35 1.70 14.64
CA PRO A 21 3.96 3.07 14.97
C PRO A 21 4.53 3.54 16.32
N LEU A 22 4.61 2.65 17.31
CA LEU A 22 5.13 2.99 18.65
C LEU A 22 6.63 3.31 18.62
N SER A 23 7.42 2.59 17.83
CA SER A 23 8.84 2.90 17.68
C SER A 23 9.06 4.29 17.07
N ILE A 24 8.19 4.72 16.15
CA ILE A 24 8.22 6.08 15.59
C ILE A 24 7.80 7.11 16.65
N VAL A 25 6.74 6.82 17.42
CA VAL A 25 6.29 7.64 18.55
C VAL A 25 7.44 7.88 19.54
N GLU A 26 8.12 6.81 19.95
CA GLU A 26 9.25 6.87 20.89
C GLU A 26 10.43 7.64 20.30
N THR A 27 10.85 7.29 19.08
CA THR A 27 12.01 7.88 18.41
C THR A 27 11.86 9.38 18.20
N LEU A 28 10.66 9.83 17.82
CA LEU A 28 10.35 11.24 17.57
C LEU A 28 9.77 11.96 18.79
N ALA A 29 9.68 11.27 19.94
CA ALA A 29 9.06 11.77 21.17
C ALA A 29 7.67 12.40 20.93
N LEU A 30 6.81 11.73 20.15
CA LEU A 30 5.49 12.23 19.82
C LEU A 30 4.61 12.29 21.08
N PRO A 31 4.05 13.47 21.41
CA PRO A 31 3.24 13.61 22.62
C PRO A 31 1.90 12.89 22.47
N ARG A 32 1.13 12.80 23.57
CA ARG A 32 -0.25 12.30 23.50
C ARG A 32 -1.05 13.01 22.41
N LEU A 33 -1.98 12.28 21.82
CA LEU A 33 -2.85 12.75 20.73
C LEU A 33 -2.09 13.14 19.46
N VAL A 34 -0.88 12.60 19.27
CA VAL A 34 -0.12 12.69 18.01
C VAL A 34 0.21 11.28 17.52
N MET A 35 -0.29 10.92 16.34
CA MET A 35 -0.12 9.59 15.74
C MET A 35 0.53 9.71 14.36
N PRO A 36 1.57 8.93 14.04
CA PRO A 36 2.12 8.90 12.70
C PRO A 36 1.16 8.16 11.75
N VAL A 37 0.87 8.76 10.60
CA VAL A 37 -0.06 8.19 9.58
C VAL A 37 0.64 7.77 8.29
N GLY A 38 1.88 8.22 8.09
CA GLY A 38 2.70 7.89 6.94
C GLY A 38 4.03 8.61 7.03
N THR A 39 5.05 8.03 6.40
CA THR A 39 6.38 8.62 6.27
C THR A 39 6.66 8.79 4.78
N ILE A 40 7.19 9.94 4.39
CA ILE A 40 7.51 10.24 3.00
C ILE A 40 8.99 10.56 2.92
N THR A 41 9.73 9.84 2.09
CA THR A 41 11.09 10.20 1.71
C THR A 41 11.05 11.15 0.53
N LEU A 42 11.97 12.11 0.49
CA LEU A 42 12.13 13.06 -0.61
C LEU A 42 13.61 13.20 -0.96
N GLY A 43 13.91 13.38 -2.24
CA GLY A 43 15.27 13.62 -2.71
C GLY A 43 15.33 13.92 -4.20
N TRP A 44 16.50 14.32 -4.69
CA TRP A 44 16.73 14.45 -6.12
C TRP A 44 16.78 13.05 -6.76
N PRO A 45 15.99 12.78 -7.82
CA PRO A 45 15.96 11.46 -8.44
C PRO A 45 17.35 11.03 -8.92
N ALA A 46 17.77 9.83 -8.52
CA ALA A 46 18.97 9.16 -9.03
C ALA A 46 18.62 8.01 -10.00
N GLU A 47 17.33 7.84 -10.29
CA GLU A 47 16.76 6.82 -11.16
C GLU A 47 15.56 7.39 -11.93
N SER A 48 15.16 6.73 -13.01
CA SER A 48 14.01 7.09 -13.85
C SER A 48 13.20 5.83 -14.16
N PRO A 49 12.44 5.29 -13.18
CA PRO A 49 11.66 4.07 -13.37
C PRO A 49 10.48 4.30 -14.32
N ASP A 50 9.99 3.20 -14.90
CA ASP A 50 8.74 3.22 -15.66
C ASP A 50 7.54 3.53 -14.75
N GLN A 51 6.53 4.19 -15.32
CA GLN A 51 5.30 4.49 -14.60
C GLN A 51 4.53 3.20 -14.31
N SER A 52 4.22 2.96 -13.02
CA SER A 52 3.37 1.82 -12.66
C SER A 52 1.97 1.95 -13.24
N GLU A 53 1.43 0.83 -13.70
CA GLU A 53 0.10 0.68 -14.25
C GLU A 53 -1.01 1.02 -13.23
N ARG A 54 -2.21 1.29 -13.75
CA ARG A 54 -3.45 1.46 -12.97
C ARG A 54 -4.52 0.56 -13.56
N LEU A 55 -5.48 0.17 -12.74
CA LEU A 55 -6.65 -0.55 -13.24
C LEU A 55 -7.50 0.38 -14.12
N PRO A 56 -8.28 -0.17 -15.06
CA PRO A 56 -9.23 0.60 -15.85
C PRO A 56 -10.17 1.43 -14.98
N ILE A 57 -10.55 2.62 -15.44
CA ILE A 57 -11.32 3.56 -14.60
C ILE A 57 -12.71 3.02 -14.24
N GLU A 58 -13.30 2.21 -15.12
CA GLU A 58 -14.57 1.53 -14.90
C GLU A 58 -14.48 0.42 -13.83
N SER A 59 -13.29 0.02 -13.42
CA SER A 59 -13.08 -0.91 -12.29
C SER A 59 -12.99 -0.18 -10.94
N ILE A 60 -13.19 1.14 -10.92
CA ILE A 60 -13.05 1.98 -9.73
C ILE A 60 -14.28 2.89 -9.59
N ILE A 61 -14.74 3.49 -10.69
CA ILE A 61 -15.88 4.38 -10.69
C ILE A 61 -17.18 3.59 -10.82
N HIS A 62 -18.08 3.76 -9.86
CA HIS A 62 -19.43 3.23 -9.89
C HIS A 62 -20.43 4.38 -10.08
N SER A 63 -21.50 4.14 -10.83
CA SER A 63 -22.57 5.12 -11.03
C SER A 63 -23.68 4.91 -10.00
N GLU A 64 -23.99 5.95 -9.23
CA GLU A 64 -25.02 6.01 -8.17
C GLU A 64 -24.80 5.07 -6.97
N THR A 65 -24.65 3.77 -7.22
CA THR A 65 -24.51 2.73 -6.21
C THR A 65 -23.34 1.83 -6.53
N TYR A 66 -22.73 1.25 -5.49
CA TYR A 66 -21.69 0.24 -5.64
C TYR A 66 -22.20 -0.94 -6.48
N CYS A 67 -21.41 -1.35 -7.48
CA CYS A 67 -21.70 -2.50 -8.33
C CYS A 67 -20.64 -3.56 -8.03
N ASP A 68 -21.06 -4.68 -7.46
CA ASP A 68 -20.13 -5.74 -7.09
C ASP A 68 -19.54 -6.44 -8.32
N TYR A 69 -18.31 -6.92 -8.20
CA TYR A 69 -17.56 -7.46 -9.32
C TYR A 69 -17.86 -8.95 -9.52
N THR A 70 -18.30 -9.32 -10.72
CA THR A 70 -18.34 -10.74 -11.11
C THR A 70 -16.91 -11.25 -11.39
N PRO A 71 -16.66 -12.56 -11.29
CA PRO A 71 -15.35 -13.14 -11.64
C PRO A 71 -14.86 -12.70 -13.03
N GLU A 72 -15.75 -12.65 -14.02
CA GLU A 72 -15.41 -12.26 -15.39
C GLU A 72 -14.97 -10.79 -15.49
N LEU A 73 -15.56 -9.91 -14.65
CA LEU A 73 -15.13 -8.52 -14.56
C LEU A 73 -13.77 -8.40 -13.90
N ILE A 74 -13.51 -9.17 -12.84
CA ILE A 74 -12.20 -9.22 -12.18
C ILE A 74 -11.13 -9.65 -13.18
N ASP A 75 -11.34 -10.77 -13.87
CA ASP A 75 -10.41 -11.28 -14.88
C ASP A 75 -10.16 -10.24 -15.97
N ARG A 76 -11.23 -9.60 -16.48
CA ARG A 76 -11.13 -8.56 -17.51
C ARG A 76 -10.32 -7.35 -17.03
N PHE A 77 -10.54 -6.88 -15.81
CA PHE A 77 -9.88 -5.69 -15.27
C PHE A 77 -8.43 -5.92 -14.91
N TYR A 78 -8.06 -7.15 -14.52
CA TYR A 78 -6.69 -7.50 -14.16
C TYR A 78 -5.88 -8.07 -15.33
N ALA A 79 -6.51 -8.45 -16.44
CA ALA A 79 -5.85 -9.09 -17.59
C ALA A 79 -4.59 -8.35 -18.07
N GLU A 80 -4.66 -7.03 -18.27
CA GLU A 80 -3.51 -6.25 -18.70
C GLU A 80 -2.39 -6.29 -17.66
N LYS A 81 -2.72 -5.97 -16.41
CA LYS A 81 -1.78 -5.94 -15.27
C LYS A 81 -1.07 -7.28 -15.11
N GLU A 82 -1.80 -8.40 -15.13
CA GLU A 82 -1.24 -9.75 -14.97
C GLU A 82 -0.46 -10.22 -16.20
N SER A 83 -0.71 -9.64 -17.37
CA SER A 83 0.06 -9.93 -18.59
C SER A 83 1.44 -9.26 -18.63
N LEU A 84 1.66 -8.21 -17.83
CA LEU A 84 2.91 -7.44 -17.84
C LEU A 84 4.11 -8.32 -17.45
N PRO A 85 5.24 -8.24 -18.18
CA PRO A 85 6.43 -9.04 -17.88
C PRO A 85 6.91 -8.92 -16.44
N ALA A 86 6.87 -7.71 -15.87
CA ALA A 86 7.24 -7.45 -14.48
C ALA A 86 6.37 -8.23 -13.49
N ASN A 87 5.06 -8.30 -13.72
CA ASN A 87 4.14 -9.01 -12.83
C ASN A 87 4.23 -10.53 -13.02
N ARG A 88 4.43 -11.03 -14.25
CA ARG A 88 4.71 -12.46 -14.50
C ARG A 88 5.99 -12.90 -13.81
N GLN A 89 7.06 -12.11 -13.96
CA GLN A 89 8.32 -12.34 -13.26
C GLN A 89 8.12 -12.29 -11.74
N PHE A 90 7.34 -11.33 -11.23
CA PHE A 90 7.07 -11.21 -9.80
C PHE A 90 6.34 -12.44 -9.24
N VAL A 91 5.41 -13.03 -10.00
CA VAL A 91 4.76 -14.30 -9.66
C VAL A 91 5.76 -15.46 -9.65
N GLU A 92 6.58 -15.57 -10.69
CA GLU A 92 7.59 -16.62 -10.85
C GLU A 92 8.61 -16.62 -9.70
N ILE A 93 9.22 -15.47 -9.39
CA ILE A 93 10.25 -15.39 -8.34
C ILE A 93 9.69 -15.66 -6.93
N ASN A 94 8.39 -15.45 -6.73
CA ASN A 94 7.71 -15.74 -5.46
C ASN A 94 7.15 -17.17 -5.39
N ASN A 95 7.35 -17.98 -6.44
CA ASN A 95 6.84 -19.36 -6.54
C ASN A 95 5.33 -19.44 -6.33
N LYS A 96 4.57 -18.54 -6.98
CA LYS A 96 3.10 -18.51 -6.96
C LYS A 96 2.54 -18.78 -8.35
N GLU A 97 1.25 -19.06 -8.42
CA GLU A 97 0.52 -19.30 -9.67
C GLU A 97 -0.14 -18.02 -10.19
N THR A 98 -0.55 -17.13 -9.28
CA THR A 98 -1.24 -15.89 -9.63
C THR A 98 -0.63 -14.68 -8.92
N LEU A 99 -0.86 -13.49 -9.48
CA LEU A 99 -0.43 -12.24 -8.86
C LEU A 99 -1.12 -12.03 -7.51
N ALA A 100 -2.41 -12.38 -7.40
CA ALA A 100 -3.16 -12.30 -6.14
C ALA A 100 -2.51 -13.12 -5.02
N GLN A 101 -2.05 -14.35 -5.31
CA GLN A 101 -1.36 -15.19 -4.33
C GLN A 101 -0.06 -14.58 -3.80
N VAL A 102 0.67 -13.82 -4.62
CA VAL A 102 1.87 -13.10 -4.14
C VAL A 102 1.48 -12.10 -3.05
N PHE A 103 0.34 -11.41 -3.23
CA PHE A 103 -0.13 -10.46 -2.22
C PHE A 103 -0.69 -11.15 -0.97
N THR A 104 -1.53 -12.17 -1.13
CA THR A 104 -2.19 -12.84 0.00
C THR A 104 -1.26 -13.72 0.82
N ASP A 105 -0.25 -14.31 0.20
CA ASP A 105 0.57 -15.33 0.84
C ASP A 105 1.97 -14.82 1.22
N ILE A 106 2.44 -13.72 0.61
CA ILE A 106 3.80 -13.20 0.82
C ILE A 106 3.78 -11.76 1.33
N ARG A 107 3.11 -10.83 0.63
CA ARG A 107 3.28 -9.38 0.89
C ARG A 107 2.41 -8.86 2.03
N TYR A 108 1.14 -9.23 2.05
CA TYR A 108 0.14 -8.75 2.99
C TYR A 108 -0.66 -9.94 3.52
N THR A 109 0.03 -10.81 4.24
CA THR A 109 -0.56 -12.06 4.72
C THR A 109 -1.67 -11.78 5.72
N ARG A 110 -2.62 -12.71 5.83
CA ARG A 110 -3.69 -12.61 6.84
C ARG A 110 -3.11 -12.43 8.25
N ALA A 111 -2.11 -13.24 8.60
CA ALA A 111 -1.48 -13.20 9.92
C ALA A 111 -0.83 -11.82 10.18
N ASP A 112 -0.12 -11.28 9.21
CA ASP A 112 0.49 -9.95 9.33
C ASP A 112 -0.57 -8.85 9.43
N ASN A 113 -1.62 -8.90 8.62
CA ASN A 113 -2.70 -7.91 8.66
C ASN A 113 -3.45 -7.92 10.00
N GLU A 114 -3.74 -9.11 10.55
CA GLU A 114 -4.35 -9.26 11.87
C GLU A 114 -3.41 -8.73 12.97
N HIS A 115 -2.12 -9.03 12.88
CA HIS A 115 -1.11 -8.52 13.81
C HIS A 115 -0.95 -7.00 13.75
N ILE A 116 -0.80 -6.43 12.55
CA ILE A 116 -0.68 -4.98 12.31
C ILE A 116 -1.93 -4.27 12.81
N SER A 117 -3.12 -4.84 12.62
CA SER A 117 -4.38 -4.29 13.14
C SER A 117 -4.36 -4.20 14.67
N ALA A 118 -3.93 -5.26 15.36
CA ALA A 118 -3.81 -5.26 16.81
C ALA A 118 -2.76 -4.24 17.30
N THR A 119 -1.62 -4.17 16.62
CA THR A 119 -0.55 -3.20 16.91
C THR A 119 -1.03 -1.76 16.74
N LEU A 120 -1.75 -1.45 15.66
CA LEU A 120 -2.31 -0.13 15.40
C LEU A 120 -3.33 0.27 16.47
N ILE A 121 -4.26 -0.63 16.83
CA ILE A 121 -5.23 -0.38 17.91
C ILE A 121 -4.52 -0.12 19.24
N SER A 122 -3.50 -0.91 19.58
CA SER A 122 -2.70 -0.71 20.78
C SER A 122 -2.01 0.66 20.78
N ALA A 123 -1.41 1.05 19.65
CA ALA A 123 -0.75 2.36 19.51
C ALA A 123 -1.74 3.53 19.63
N LEU A 124 -2.94 3.39 19.07
CA LEU A 124 -4.00 4.39 19.20
C LEU A 124 -4.46 4.55 20.65
N LYS A 125 -4.61 3.45 21.40
CA LYS A 125 -4.89 3.50 22.85
C LYS A 125 -3.75 4.16 23.63
N HIS A 126 -2.51 3.77 23.35
CA HIS A 126 -1.32 4.36 23.98
C HIS A 126 -1.24 5.88 23.77
N GLN A 127 -1.50 6.34 22.54
CA GLN A 127 -1.52 7.77 22.21
C GLN A 127 -2.81 8.48 22.67
N GLY A 128 -3.76 7.77 23.27
CA GLY A 128 -4.99 8.33 23.87
C GLY A 128 -6.10 8.65 22.88
N PHE A 129 -6.12 8.02 21.70
CA PHE A 129 -7.19 8.16 20.71
C PHE A 129 -8.34 7.16 20.91
N LEU A 130 -8.10 6.07 21.65
CA LEU A 130 -9.08 5.03 21.98
C LEU A 130 -8.97 4.64 23.46
N ASP A 131 -10.07 4.14 24.03
CA ASP A 131 -10.16 3.57 25.38
C ASP A 131 -9.68 2.09 25.40
#